data_AF-A0A1I5BWJ8-F1
#
_entry.id   AF-A0A1I5BWJ8-F1
#
_cell.length_a   1.000
_cell.length_b   1.000
_cell.length_c   1.000
_cell.angle_alpha   90.00
_cell.angle_beta   90.00
_cell.angle_gamma   90.00
#
_symmetry.space_group_name_H-M   'P 1'
#
loop_
_entity.id
_entity.type
_entity.pdbx_description
1 polymer ?
#
loop_
_entity_poly.entity_id
_entity_poly.type
_entity_poly.pdbx_seq_one_letter_code
_entity_poly.pdbx_strand_id
1 'polypeptide(L)'
;MQKIHSDIPFTAPTRPDISGQSFYSQRQQDTEMNIAPIGVLALQYCHKQLPLAVLQSRAGFYIGTMEAGVPCSRESTEYFASREQAELALQQGRWTQRQSA
;
A
#
# COMPACT_ATOMS: atom_id res chain seq x y z
N MET A 1 37.52 50.21 -16.76
CA MET A 1 37.46 51.16 -15.64
C MET A 1 36.36 50.73 -14.69
N GLN A 2 36.72 50.54 -13.42
CA GLN A 2 35.86 50.00 -12.39
C GLN A 2 35.04 51.12 -11.72
N LYS A 3 33.74 50.83 -11.54
CA LYS A 3 32.90 50.97 -10.34
C LYS A 3 33.27 52.05 -9.31
N ILE A 4 32.30 52.91 -8.99
CA ILE A 4 31.79 53.36 -7.65
C ILE A 4 30.84 54.55 -7.95
N HIS A 5 29.73 54.85 -7.29
CA HIS A 5 29.26 54.58 -5.93
C HIS A 5 27.75 54.87 -5.93
N SER A 6 26.91 53.97 -5.42
CA SER A 6 25.57 54.32 -4.96
C SER A 6 25.28 53.50 -3.71
N ASP A 7 25.72 54.07 -2.59
CA ASP A 7 25.32 53.72 -1.24
C ASP A 7 23.83 54.06 -1.06
N ILE A 8 23.01 53.04 -0.83
CA ILE A 8 21.64 53.20 -0.31
C ILE A 8 21.44 52.09 0.74
N PRO A 9 21.02 52.44 1.97
CA PRO A 9 21.18 51.60 3.15
C PRO A 9 20.32 50.33 3.14
N PHE A 10 20.92 49.29 3.72
CA PHE A 10 20.31 48.02 4.12
C PHE A 10 19.08 48.29 5.00
N THR A 11 17.91 48.41 4.36
CA THR A 11 16.64 48.31 5.06
C THR A 11 16.38 46.83 5.27
N ALA A 12 16.49 46.38 6.52
CA ALA A 12 16.03 45.07 6.91
C ALA A 12 14.52 44.97 6.66
N PRO A 13 14.01 44.06 5.81
CA PRO A 13 12.62 43.70 5.90
C PRO A 13 12.44 42.89 7.18
N THR A 14 11.94 43.61 8.19
CA THR A 14 10.99 43.17 9.20
C THR A 14 10.57 41.70 9.06
N ARG A 15 10.82 40.96 10.16
CA ARG A 15 10.26 39.66 10.56
C ARG A 15 9.21 39.08 9.59
N PRO A 16 9.37 37.81 9.15
CA PRO A 16 8.31 37.14 8.41
C PRO A 16 7.06 37.09 9.28
N ASP A 17 6.05 37.84 8.86
CA ASP A 17 4.67 37.66 9.30
C ASP A 17 4.26 36.24 8.94
N ILE A 18 3.99 35.46 9.98
CA ILE A 18 3.66 34.03 9.98
C ILE A 18 2.29 33.72 9.36
N SER A 19 1.85 34.49 8.36
CA SER A 19 0.59 34.29 7.63
C SER A 19 0.83 33.53 6.33
N GLY A 20 1.57 32.44 6.41
CA GLY A 20 1.76 31.47 5.34
C GLY A 20 1.49 30.08 5.87
N GLN A 21 0.34 29.90 6.53
CA GLN A 21 -0.08 28.58 6.97
C GLN A 21 -0.23 27.65 5.75
N SER A 22 0.74 26.76 5.63
CA SER A 22 0.66 25.42 5.07
C SER A 22 -0.54 25.14 4.15
N PHE A 23 -0.38 25.40 2.87
CA PHE A 23 -1.11 24.66 1.83
C PHE A 23 -0.62 23.20 1.69
N TYR A 24 0.30 22.74 2.53
CA TYR A 24 0.64 21.31 2.65
C TYR A 24 -0.39 20.50 3.45
N SER A 25 -1.43 21.14 3.97
CA SER A 25 -2.41 20.48 4.83
C SER A 25 -3.64 19.96 4.08
N GLN A 26 -3.56 19.51 2.82
CA GLN A 26 -4.72 18.85 2.19
C GLN A 26 -4.38 17.99 0.95
N ARG A 27 -3.57 16.95 1.13
CA ARG A 27 -3.51 15.77 0.23
C ARG A 27 -3.42 14.48 1.04
N GLN A 28 -4.02 14.44 2.23
CA GLN A 28 -4.11 13.23 3.08
C GLN A 28 -5.42 12.46 2.81
N GLN A 29 -5.88 12.44 1.57
CA GLN A 29 -7.08 11.72 1.15
C GLN A 29 -6.78 10.96 -0.13
N ASP A 30 -5.97 9.93 -0.03
CA ASP A 30 -6.02 8.76 -0.91
C ASP A 30 -5.04 7.76 -0.31
N THR A 31 -5.44 6.51 -0.16
CA THR A 31 -4.69 5.44 0.53
C THR A 31 -4.89 5.37 2.04
N GLU A 32 -6.09 5.64 2.56
CA GLU A 32 -6.59 4.84 3.69
C GLU A 32 -6.98 3.46 3.13
N MET A 33 -5.98 2.78 2.53
CA MET A 33 -6.09 1.39 2.17
C MET A 33 -6.14 0.69 3.51
N ASN A 34 -7.31 0.18 3.88
CA ASN A 34 -7.36 -1.01 4.70
C ASN A 34 -6.30 -1.96 4.12
N ILE A 35 -5.14 -2.11 4.79
CA ILE A 35 -3.96 -2.79 4.24
C ILE A 35 -4.32 -4.27 4.20
N ALA A 36 -5.10 -4.64 3.19
CA ALA A 36 -5.33 -6.03 2.88
C ALA A 36 -3.96 -6.59 2.54
N PRO A 37 -3.53 -7.67 3.22
CA PRO A 37 -2.24 -8.27 2.95
C PRO A 37 -2.17 -8.58 1.45
N ILE A 38 -1.04 -8.28 0.81
CA ILE A 38 -0.82 -8.51 -0.62
C ILE A 38 -0.28 -9.92 -0.86
N GLY A 39 -0.63 -10.51 -2.00
CA GLY A 39 -0.09 -11.82 -2.41
C GLY A 39 1.39 -11.72 -2.79
N VAL A 40 2.23 -12.50 -2.11
CA VAL A 40 3.66 -12.57 -2.37
C VAL A 40 3.92 -13.28 -3.70
N LEU A 41 3.23 -14.38 -3.99
CA LEU A 41 3.42 -15.12 -5.24
C LEU A 41 2.81 -14.38 -6.42
N ALA A 42 1.69 -13.69 -6.24
CA ALA A 42 1.15 -12.77 -7.24
C ALA A 42 2.16 -11.67 -7.61
N LEU A 43 2.83 -11.09 -6.62
CA LEU A 43 3.86 -10.10 -6.87
C LEU A 43 5.11 -10.72 -7.51
N GLN A 44 5.51 -11.91 -7.08
CA GLN A 44 6.72 -12.58 -7.57
C GLN A 44 6.58 -13.10 -9.01
N TYR A 45 5.46 -13.76 -9.33
CA TYR A 45 5.25 -14.40 -10.64
C TYR A 45 4.46 -13.55 -11.62
N CYS A 46 3.48 -12.78 -11.13
CA CYS A 46 2.63 -11.96 -11.99
C CYS A 46 3.05 -10.49 -12.00
N HIS A 47 3.97 -10.06 -11.11
CA HIS A 47 4.37 -8.67 -10.92
C HIS A 47 3.20 -7.73 -10.61
N LYS A 48 2.19 -8.26 -9.91
CA LYS A 48 0.97 -7.54 -9.56
C LYS A 48 0.74 -7.55 -8.05
N GLN A 49 0.46 -6.38 -7.50
CA GLN A 49 0.08 -6.22 -6.11
C GLN A 49 -1.42 -6.49 -5.97
N LEU A 50 -1.77 -7.77 -5.87
CA LEU A 50 -3.15 -8.19 -5.67
C LEU A 50 -3.43 -8.42 -4.19
N PRO A 51 -4.58 -7.96 -3.67
CA PRO A 51 -4.96 -8.23 -2.29
C PRO A 51 -5.25 -9.72 -2.09
N LEU A 52 -4.90 -10.23 -0.92
CA LEU A 52 -5.27 -11.57 -0.50
C LEU A 52 -6.79 -11.65 -0.34
N ALA A 53 -7.36 -12.70 -0.92
CA ALA A 53 -8.75 -13.04 -0.84
C ALA A 53 -8.89 -14.53 -0.54
N VAL A 54 -10.07 -14.92 -0.05
CA VAL A 54 -10.42 -16.33 0.10
C VAL A 54 -11.06 -16.82 -1.18
N LEU A 55 -10.44 -17.84 -1.78
CA LEU A 55 -10.90 -18.50 -3.00
C LEU A 55 -11.40 -19.91 -2.68
N GLN A 56 -12.22 -20.45 -3.59
CA GLN A 56 -12.77 -21.79 -3.48
C GLN A 56 -12.29 -22.65 -4.64
N SER A 57 -11.90 -23.88 -4.34
CA SER A 57 -11.60 -24.93 -5.32
C SER A 57 -12.39 -26.20 -4.97
N ARG A 58 -12.30 -27.22 -5.83
CA ARG A 58 -12.92 -28.54 -5.62
C ARG A 58 -12.43 -29.24 -4.35
N ALA A 59 -11.24 -28.90 -3.87
CA ALA A 59 -10.64 -29.46 -2.66
C ALA A 59 -11.02 -28.73 -1.36
N GLY A 60 -11.69 -27.57 -1.44
CA GLY A 60 -11.99 -26.71 -0.30
C GLY A 60 -11.69 -25.24 -0.55
N PHE A 61 -11.60 -24.45 0.53
CA PHE A 61 -11.26 -23.02 0.49
C PHE A 61 -9.78 -22.80 0.71
N TYR A 62 -9.22 -21.74 0.16
CA TYR A 62 -7.81 -21.41 0.32
C TYR A 62 -7.61 -19.90 0.21
N ILE A 63 -6.46 -19.41 0.69
CA ILE A 63 -6.10 -18.00 0.58
C ILE A 63 -5.24 -17.84 -0.66
N GLY A 64 -5.56 -16.84 -1.46
CA GLY A 64 -4.83 -16.55 -2.68
C GLY A 64 -5.13 -15.16 -3.17
N THR A 65 -4.83 -14.90 -4.44
CA THR A 65 -5.17 -13.64 -5.08
C THR A 65 -6.13 -13.87 -6.23
N MET A 66 -6.97 -12.88 -6.48
CA MET A 66 -7.92 -12.90 -7.59
C MET A 66 -7.73 -11.63 -8.42
N GLU A 67 -7.64 -11.79 -9.73
CA GLU A 67 -7.61 -10.69 -10.68
C GLU A 67 -8.71 -10.90 -11.72
N ALA A 68 -9.55 -9.88 -11.93
CA ALA A 68 -10.61 -9.91 -12.95
C ALA A 68 -11.52 -11.17 -12.90
N GLY A 69 -11.78 -11.71 -11.70
CA GLY A 69 -12.58 -12.93 -11.51
C GLY A 69 -11.84 -14.25 -11.77
N VAL A 70 -10.54 -14.19 -12.04
CA VAL A 70 -9.69 -15.37 -12.23
C VAL A 70 -8.74 -15.52 -11.04
N PRO A 71 -8.60 -16.72 -10.46
CA PRO A 71 -7.59 -16.99 -9.44
C PRO A 71 -6.19 -16.79 -10.03
N CYS A 72 -5.46 -15.79 -9.54
CA CYS A 72 -4.15 -15.40 -10.08
C CYS A 72 -3.04 -16.25 -9.44
N SER A 73 -3.05 -16.37 -8.11
CA SER A 73 -2.09 -17.20 -7.38
C SER A 73 -2.73 -17.86 -6.16
N ARG A 74 -2.17 -19.01 -5.75
CA ARG A 74 -2.50 -19.67 -4.48
C ARG A 74 -1.41 -19.37 -3.46
N GLU A 75 -1.76 -18.57 -2.47
CA GLU A 75 -0.84 -18.04 -1.46
C GLU A 75 -0.79 -18.93 -0.21
N SER A 76 -1.89 -19.59 0.17
CA SER A 76 -1.86 -20.59 1.25
C SER A 76 -1.38 -21.95 0.76
N THR A 77 -0.62 -22.64 1.63
CA THR A 77 -0.33 -24.07 1.46
C THR A 77 -1.54 -24.93 1.84
N GLU A 78 -2.26 -24.50 2.87
CA GLU A 78 -3.38 -25.23 3.48
C GLU A 78 -4.69 -24.97 2.75
N TYR A 79 -5.59 -25.95 2.86
CA TYR A 79 -7.00 -25.82 2.48
C TYR A 79 -7.88 -25.83 3.73
N PHE A 80 -8.90 -24.99 3.73
CA PHE A 80 -9.89 -24.84 4.78
C PHE A 80 -11.20 -25.52 4.38
N ALA A 81 -11.93 -26.03 5.37
CA ALA A 81 -13.19 -26.72 5.13
C ALA A 81 -14.32 -25.74 4.78
N SER A 82 -14.29 -24.52 5.32
CA SER A 82 -15.27 -23.46 5.04
C SER A 82 -14.61 -22.12 4.67
N ARG A 83 -15.39 -21.26 3.98
CA ARG A 83 -14.96 -19.88 3.67
C ARG A 83 -14.64 -19.11 4.95
N GLU A 84 -15.49 -19.21 5.95
CA GLU A 84 -15.34 -18.47 7.22
C GLU A 84 -14.04 -18.86 7.92
N GLN A 85 -13.66 -20.14 7.91
CA GLN A 85 -12.37 -20.58 8.45
C GLN A 85 -11.19 -19.96 7.72
N ALA A 86 -11.25 -19.88 6.39
CA ALA A 86 -10.20 -19.24 5.59
C ALA A 86 -10.15 -17.73 5.83
N GLU A 87 -11.30 -17.06 5.98
CA GLU A 87 -11.38 -15.62 6.26
C GLU A 87 -10.85 -15.30 7.65
N LEU A 88 -11.22 -16.10 8.66
CA LEU A 88 -10.67 -16.00 10.01
C LEU A 88 -9.16 -16.27 10.00
N ALA A 89 -8.70 -17.28 9.27
CA ALA A 89 -7.27 -17.55 9.15
C ALA A 89 -6.54 -16.36 8.51
N LEU A 90 -7.08 -15.79 7.42
CA LEU A 90 -6.53 -14.62 6.75
C LEU A 90 -6.46 -13.41 7.70
N GLN A 91 -7.54 -13.12 8.42
CA GLN A 91 -7.62 -12.00 9.36
C GLN A 91 -6.70 -12.18 10.58
N GLN A 92 -6.61 -13.41 11.10
CA GLN A 92 -5.76 -13.74 12.24
C GLN A 92 -4.30 -14.03 11.85
N GLY A 93 -3.98 -14.09 10.56
CA GLY A 93 -2.67 -14.55 10.08
C GLY A 93 -2.37 -16.02 10.41
N ARG A 94 -3.39 -16.85 10.65
CA ARG A 94 -3.28 -18.28 11.00
C ARG A 94 -3.27 -19.17 9.76
N TRP A 95 -2.43 -18.83 8.80
CA TRP A 95 -2.23 -19.61 7.58
C TRP A 95 -0.77 -19.53 7.17
N THR A 96 -0.30 -20.56 6.48
CA THR A 96 1.10 -20.60 6.05
C THR A 96 1.24 -20.13 4.61
N GLN A 97 2.08 -19.11 4.40
CA GLN A 97 2.47 -18.66 3.07
C GLN A 97 3.19 -19.80 2.33
N ARG A 98 2.65 -20.16 1.18
CA ARG A 98 3.25 -21.12 0.26
C ARG A 98 4.52 -20.51 -0.30
N GLN A 99 5.61 -21.24 -0.15
CA GLN A 99 6.89 -20.90 -0.77
C GLN A 99 6.86 -21.22 -2.26
N SER A 100 7.43 -20.33 -3.07
CA SER A 100 7.81 -20.59 -4.45
C SER A 100 8.97 -21.60 -4.44
N ALA A 101 8.76 -22.76 -5.05
CA ALA A 101 9.79 -23.80 -5.22
C ALA A 101 10.56 -23.59 -6.52
#